data_AF-A0A2E0DDT2-F1
#
_entry.id   AF-A0A2E0DDT2-F1
#
_cell.length_a   1.000
_cell.length_b   1.000
_cell.length_c   1.000
_cell.angle_alpha   90.00
_cell.angle_beta   90.00
_cell.angle_gamma   90.00
#
_symmetry.space_group_name_H-M   'P 1'
#
loop_
_entity.id
_entity.type
_entity.pdbx_description
1 polymer ?
#
loop_
_entity_poly.entity_id
_entity_poly.type
_entity_poly.pdbx_seq_one_letter_code
_entity_poly.pdbx_strand_id
1 'polypeptide(L)'
;MKNIFILIFILIGCNTAIKKNIDSFNPNKINVSKSSNVSLLNRIRSNPGIYIEGVGVNAKVFTKGVSSINNQKEVLFILNGVQVGTFSQIVNILNPESIKSITVLKNANDIAIYGFRGSGGVILIKTK
;
A
#
# COMPACT_ATOMS: atom_id res chain seq x y z
N MET A 1 -54.28 -31.54 31.24
CA MET A 1 -54.12 -30.13 30.86
C MET A 1 -52.64 -29.94 30.57
N LYS A 2 -52.28 -29.82 29.29
CA LYS A 2 -51.77 -28.56 28.69
C LYS A 2 -50.36 -28.24 29.23
N ASN A 3 -49.26 -28.21 28.48
CA ASN A 3 -49.06 -28.01 27.06
C ASN A 3 -47.68 -28.53 26.66
N ILE A 4 -47.63 -29.11 25.47
CA ILE A 4 -46.41 -29.34 24.70
C ILE A 4 -45.77 -27.95 24.41
N PHE A 5 -44.49 -27.77 24.69
CA PHE A 5 -43.74 -26.59 24.24
C PHE A 5 -42.61 -27.07 23.36
N ILE A 6 -42.97 -27.40 22.11
CA ILE A 6 -42.02 -27.65 21.03
C ILE A 6 -41.36 -26.31 20.71
N LEU A 7 -40.12 -26.13 21.17
CA LEU A 7 -39.27 -25.04 20.73
C LEU A 7 -38.55 -25.50 19.46
N ILE A 8 -39.21 -25.31 18.33
CA ILE A 8 -38.61 -25.48 17.00
C ILE A 8 -37.53 -24.40 16.85
N PHE A 9 -36.26 -24.81 16.94
CA PHE A 9 -35.11 -24.00 16.54
C PHE A 9 -35.12 -23.94 15.02
N ILE A 10 -35.74 -22.91 14.46
CA ILE A 10 -35.59 -22.58 13.03
C ILE A 10 -34.17 -22.04 12.87
N LEU A 11 -33.24 -22.88 12.40
CA LEU A 11 -32.02 -22.40 11.78
C LEU A 11 -32.41 -21.63 10.51
N ILE A 12 -32.54 -20.32 10.62
CA ILE A 12 -32.47 -19.44 9.45
C ILE A 12 -31.02 -19.47 8.97
N GLY A 13 -30.74 -20.40 8.06
CA GLY A 13 -29.53 -20.38 7.26
C GLY A 13 -29.59 -19.20 6.31
N CYS A 14 -28.74 -18.18 6.52
CA CYS A 14 -28.48 -17.19 5.50
C CYS A 14 -27.29 -17.68 4.67
N ASN A 15 -27.60 -18.32 3.53
CA ASN A 15 -26.60 -18.76 2.57
C ASN A 15 -26.50 -17.69 1.47
N THR A 16 -25.76 -16.61 1.72
CA THR A 16 -25.38 -15.68 0.65
C THR A 16 -24.10 -16.17 0.00
N ALA A 17 -24.24 -16.89 -1.11
CA ALA A 17 -23.15 -17.14 -2.03
C ALA A 17 -22.65 -15.80 -2.58
N ILE A 18 -21.56 -15.28 -2.03
CA ILE A 18 -20.81 -14.18 -2.66
C ILE A 18 -20.14 -14.80 -3.89
N LYS A 19 -20.80 -14.67 -5.04
CA LYS A 19 -20.22 -14.88 -6.35
C LYS A 19 -19.07 -13.88 -6.50
N LYS A 20 -17.84 -14.29 -6.18
CA LYS A 20 -16.65 -13.61 -6.70
C LYS A 20 -16.81 -13.67 -8.21
N ASN A 21 -17.05 -12.52 -8.82
CA ASN A 21 -16.87 -12.33 -10.24
C ASN A 21 -15.38 -12.51 -10.49
N ILE A 22 -14.99 -13.75 -10.72
CA ILE A 22 -13.75 -14.10 -11.38
C ILE A 22 -14.03 -13.68 -12.82
N ASP A 23 -13.80 -12.39 -13.09
CA ASP A 23 -13.59 -11.96 -14.45
C ASP A 23 -12.49 -12.87 -14.97
N SER A 24 -12.86 -13.71 -15.92
CA SER A 24 -11.99 -14.64 -16.60
C SER A 24 -10.68 -13.92 -16.91
N PHE A 25 -9.62 -14.27 -16.18
CA PHE A 25 -8.25 -14.04 -16.62
C PHE A 25 -8.07 -14.90 -17.87
N ASN A 26 -8.55 -14.39 -19.00
CA ASN A 26 -8.13 -14.82 -20.31
C ASN A 26 -6.75 -14.20 -20.51
N PRO A 27 -5.65 -14.96 -20.42
CA PRO A 27 -4.31 -14.41 -20.62
C PRO A 27 -4.12 -13.82 -22.04
N ASN A 28 -5.05 -14.08 -22.97
CA ASN A 28 -4.91 -13.76 -24.39
C ASN A 28 -5.90 -12.71 -24.94
N LYS A 29 -6.50 -11.87 -24.09
CA LYS A 29 -7.13 -10.62 -24.57
C LYS A 29 -6.87 -9.47 -23.63
N ILE A 30 -5.59 -9.23 -23.37
CA ILE A 30 -5.12 -7.93 -22.91
C ILE A 30 -5.09 -7.07 -24.17
N ASN A 31 -5.94 -6.05 -24.26
CA ASN A 31 -5.68 -4.95 -25.19
C ASN A 31 -4.47 -4.19 -24.62
N VAL A 32 -3.27 -4.77 -24.80
CA VAL A 32 -1.95 -4.23 -24.50
C VAL A 32 -1.68 -3.14 -25.55
N SER A 33 -2.42 -2.05 -25.44
CA SER A 33 -2.10 -0.81 -26.13
C SER A 33 -2.35 0.34 -25.17
N LYS A 34 -1.76 0.22 -23.98
CA LYS A 34 -1.10 1.36 -23.35
C LYS A 34 0.12 0.81 -22.63
N SER A 35 1.28 1.12 -23.19
CA SER A 35 2.62 1.08 -22.62
C SER A 35 2.66 0.74 -21.13
N SER A 36 3.53 -0.19 -20.73
CA SER A 36 3.86 -0.57 -19.36
C SER A 36 4.37 0.62 -18.50
N ASN A 37 3.50 1.60 -18.23
CA ASN A 37 3.76 2.67 -17.28
C ASN A 37 3.47 2.11 -15.90
N VAL A 38 4.42 1.35 -15.35
CA VAL A 38 4.34 0.86 -13.97
C VAL A 38 4.33 2.08 -13.07
N SER A 39 3.16 2.44 -12.54
CA SER A 39 3.01 3.57 -11.61
C SER A 39 4.03 3.46 -10.47
N LEU A 40 4.56 4.60 -10.02
CA LEU A 40 5.45 4.67 -8.86
C LEU A 40 4.89 3.92 -7.65
N LEU A 41 3.57 4.02 -7.43
CA LEU A 41 2.89 3.30 -6.36
C LEU A 41 3.07 1.79 -6.49
N ASN A 42 3.01 1.23 -7.70
CA ASN A 42 3.15 -0.20 -7.92
C ASN A 42 4.55 -0.67 -7.57
N ARG A 43 5.58 0.11 -7.93
CA ARG A 43 6.98 -0.20 -7.57
C ARG A 43 7.19 -0.14 -6.06
N ILE A 44 6.65 0.87 -5.39
CA ILE A 44 6.71 1.01 -3.93
C ILE A 44 5.95 -0.13 -3.23
N ARG A 45 4.79 -0.55 -3.78
CA ARG A 45 3.98 -1.65 -3.23
C ARG A 45 4.68 -3.00 -3.30
N SER A 46 5.60 -3.20 -4.25
CA SER A 46 6.40 -4.42 -4.35
C SER A 46 7.44 -4.56 -3.23
N ASN A 47 7.74 -3.50 -2.46
CA ASN A 47 8.65 -3.58 -1.32
C ASN A 47 7.94 -4.15 -0.07
N PRO A 48 8.54 -5.14 0.61
CA PRO A 48 7.95 -5.74 1.81
C PRO A 48 7.90 -4.74 2.96
N GLY A 49 6.86 -4.87 3.80
CA GLY A 49 6.68 -3.99 4.96
C GLY A 49 6.17 -2.60 4.61
N ILE A 50 5.66 -2.37 3.40
CA ILE A 50 4.94 -1.15 3.02
C ILE A 50 3.44 -1.44 2.95
N TYR A 51 2.63 -0.46 3.33
CA TYR A 51 1.22 -0.39 2.96
C TYR A 51 0.89 1.02 2.47
N ILE A 52 -0.12 1.10 1.61
CA ILE A 52 -0.51 2.33 0.94
C ILE A 52 -1.99 2.56 1.19
N GLU A 53 -2.34 3.76 1.60
CA GLU A 53 -3.72 4.22 1.73
C GLU A 53 -4.04 5.20 0.61
N GLY A 54 -5.25 5.11 0.05
CA GLY A 54 -5.67 5.97 -1.06
C GLY A 54 -5.14 5.54 -2.43
N VAL A 55 -5.37 6.40 -3.43
CA VAL A 55 -5.08 6.14 -4.85
C VAL A 55 -4.51 7.36 -5.55
N GLY A 56 -3.79 7.14 -6.65
CA GLY A 56 -3.23 8.20 -7.48
C GLY A 56 -2.20 9.07 -6.74
N VAL A 57 -2.21 10.37 -7.01
CA VAL A 57 -1.24 11.34 -6.48
C VAL A 57 -1.41 11.65 -5.00
N ASN A 58 -2.60 11.42 -4.45
CA ASN A 58 -2.93 11.68 -3.04
C ASN A 58 -2.75 10.44 -2.15
N ALA A 59 -2.17 9.37 -2.70
CA ALA A 59 -1.90 8.19 -1.91
C ALA A 59 -0.88 8.50 -0.81
N LYS A 60 -1.06 7.85 0.33
CA LYS A 60 -0.18 7.94 1.49
C LYS A 60 0.54 6.63 1.66
N VAL A 61 1.84 6.70 1.91
CA VAL A 61 2.70 5.52 2.03
C VAL A 61 3.18 5.40 3.46
N PHE A 62 3.02 4.20 4.00
CA PHE A 62 3.36 3.88 5.37
C PHE A 62 4.16 2.59 5.42
N THR A 63 4.92 2.44 6.50
CA THR A 63 5.66 1.22 6.81
C THR A 63 4.92 0.43 7.89
N LYS A 64 4.93 -0.89 7.77
CA LYS A 64 4.41 -1.79 8.80
C LYS A 64 5.42 -1.84 9.95
N GLY A 65 4.94 -1.58 11.17
CA GLY A 65 5.71 -1.80 12.40
C GLY A 65 6.54 -0.63 12.92
N VAL A 66 6.61 0.52 12.23
CA VAL A 66 7.25 1.74 12.77
C VAL A 66 6.27 2.90 12.96
N SER A 67 5.00 2.58 13.13
CA SER A 67 3.93 3.56 13.41
C SER A 67 3.74 3.75 14.91
N SER A 68 3.48 5.00 15.32
CA SER A 68 3.00 5.28 16.68
C SER A 68 1.54 4.84 16.80
N ILE A 69 1.17 4.24 17.94
CA ILE A 69 -0.18 3.74 18.25
C ILE A 69 -1.24 4.83 18.04
N ASN A 70 -0.89 6.09 18.32
CA ASN A 70 -1.84 7.22 18.29
C ASN A 70 -1.60 8.19 17.14
N ASN A 71 -0.49 8.07 16.40
CA ASN A 71 -0.12 9.04 15.38
C ASN A 71 0.71 8.40 14.26
N GLN A 72 0.01 7.69 13.37
CA GLN A 72 0.60 7.11 12.17
C GLN A 72 1.26 8.21 11.32
N LYS A 73 2.53 8.00 10.96
CA LYS A 73 3.30 8.95 10.16
C LYS A 73 3.64 8.36 8.82
N GLU A 74 3.47 9.16 7.77
CA GLU A 74 3.89 8.80 6.42
C GLU A 74 5.41 8.65 6.35
N VAL A 75 5.86 7.82 5.41
CA VAL A 75 7.28 7.66 5.12
C VAL A 75 7.85 8.95 4.53
N LEU A 76 9.12 9.20 4.83
CA LEU A 76 9.89 10.24 4.20
C LEU A 76 10.56 9.73 2.92
N PHE A 77 10.32 10.38 1.79
CA PHE A 77 11.00 10.09 0.54
C PHE A 77 12.28 10.92 0.38
N ILE A 78 13.37 10.22 0.05
CA ILE A 78 14.66 10.81 -0.30
C ILE A 78 14.97 10.43 -1.74
N LEU A 79 15.18 11.42 -2.60
CA LEU A 79 15.55 11.23 -4.00
C LEU A 79 17.02 11.63 -4.19
N ASN A 80 17.87 10.67 -4.57
CA ASN A 80 19.30 10.92 -4.80
C ASN A 80 20.01 11.64 -3.64
N GLY A 81 19.61 11.35 -2.40
CA GLY A 81 20.14 11.99 -1.18
C GLY A 81 19.44 13.28 -0.78
N VAL A 82 18.54 13.83 -1.61
CA VAL A 82 17.77 15.04 -1.32
C VAL A 82 16.43 14.68 -0.70
N GLN A 83 16.06 15.35 0.39
CA GLN A 83 14.77 15.17 1.04
C GLN A 83 13.65 15.78 0.20
N VAL A 84 12.69 14.96 -0.24
CA VAL A 84 11.53 15.41 -1.01
C VAL A 84 10.32 15.63 -0.11
N GLY A 85 10.07 14.71 0.83
CA GLY A 85 8.92 14.75 1.73
C GLY A 85 8.00 13.56 1.53
N THR A 86 6.72 13.77 1.21
CA THR A 86 5.70 12.70 1.12
C THR A 86 5.50 12.16 -0.30
N PHE A 87 4.65 11.15 -0.44
CA PHE A 87 4.37 10.54 -1.75
C PHE A 87 3.79 11.54 -2.76
N SER A 88 2.88 12.42 -2.32
CA SER A 88 2.27 13.44 -3.18
C SER A 88 3.27 14.45 -3.75
N GLN A 89 4.42 14.63 -3.11
CA GLN A 89 5.48 15.50 -3.62
C GLN A 89 6.36 14.75 -4.62
N ILE A 90 6.78 13.52 -4.29
CA ILE A 90 7.68 12.77 -5.16
C ILE A 90 7.03 12.31 -6.47
N VAL A 91 5.72 12.02 -6.46
CA VAL A 91 4.99 11.55 -7.64
C VAL A 91 4.97 12.57 -8.78
N ASN A 92 5.07 13.86 -8.48
CA ASN A 92 5.05 14.93 -9.48
C ASN A 92 6.42 15.20 -10.12
N ILE A 93 7.51 14.76 -9.49
CA ILE A 93 8.88 15.08 -9.92
C ILE A 93 9.64 13.87 -10.46
N LEU A 94 9.17 12.65 -10.18
CA LEU A 94 9.89 11.42 -10.48
C LEU A 94 9.19 10.61 -11.58
N ASN A 95 9.89 10.32 -12.66
CA ASN A 95 9.42 9.37 -13.67
C ASN A 95 9.72 7.92 -13.20
N PRO A 96 8.74 7.00 -13.14
CA PRO A 96 8.96 5.59 -12.79
C PRO A 96 10.08 4.88 -13.57
N GLU A 97 10.25 5.21 -14.86
CA GLU A 97 11.23 4.56 -15.73
C GLU A 97 12.68 4.94 -15.42
N SER A 98 12.86 6.10 -14.75
CA SER A 98 14.17 6.62 -14.36
C SER A 98 14.70 5.99 -13.08
N ILE A 99 13.87 5.23 -12.34
CA ILE A 99 14.26 4.69 -11.04
C ILE A 99 15.19 3.49 -11.22
N LYS A 100 16.40 3.63 -10.67
CA LYS A 100 17.39 2.57 -10.56
C LYS A 100 17.11 1.64 -9.39
N SER A 101 16.82 2.20 -8.21
CA SER A 101 16.55 1.39 -7.02
C SER A 101 15.62 2.09 -6.03
N ILE A 102 14.88 1.28 -5.27
CA ILE A 102 14.08 1.71 -4.10
C ILE A 102 14.58 0.91 -2.89
N THR A 103 14.95 1.62 -1.83
CA THR A 103 15.39 1.03 -0.57
C THR A 103 14.52 1.57 0.56
N VAL A 104 14.01 0.69 1.40
CA VAL A 104 13.17 1.06 2.54
C VAL A 104 13.98 0.92 3.82
N LEU A 105 14.10 2.01 4.57
CA LEU A 105 14.73 2.06 5.89
C LEU A 105 13.63 2.03 6.96
N LYS A 106 13.71 1.02 7.83
CA LYS A 106 12.74 0.75 8.90
C LYS A 106 13.38 0.65 10.29
N ASN A 107 14.71 0.53 10.37
CA ASN A 107 15.38 0.37 11.66
C ASN A 107 15.71 1.73 12.25
N ALA A 108 15.70 1.83 13.59
CA ALA A 108 15.94 3.08 14.29
C ALA A 108 17.29 3.72 13.91
N ASN A 109 18.36 2.92 13.80
CA ASN A 109 19.71 3.41 13.46
C ASN A 109 19.76 4.03 12.06
N ASP A 110 19.12 3.39 11.08
CA ASP A 110 19.09 3.87 9.69
C ASP A 110 18.22 5.13 9.53
N ILE A 111 17.20 5.26 10.37
CA ILE A 111 16.25 6.38 10.35
C ILE A 111 16.75 7.58 11.14
N ALA A 112 17.56 7.38 12.19
CA ALA A 112 17.98 8.42 13.12
C ALA A 112 18.62 9.64 12.42
N ILE A 113 19.35 9.40 11.33
CA ILE A 113 19.99 10.45 10.52
C ILE A 113 18.99 11.38 9.82
N TYR A 114 17.73 10.96 9.67
CA TYR A 114 16.65 11.73 9.04
C TYR A 114 15.71 12.40 10.07
N GLY A 115 15.99 12.21 11.37
CA GLY A 115 15.28 12.86 12.48
C GLY A 115 13.79 12.56 12.55
N PHE A 116 13.03 13.49 13.14
CA PHE A 116 11.58 13.33 13.38
C PHE A 116 10.76 13.10 12.10
N ARG A 117 11.21 13.66 10.97
CA ARG A 117 10.55 13.50 9.66
C ARG A 117 10.65 12.06 9.15
N GLY A 118 11.74 11.37 9.45
CA GLY A 118 11.92 9.97 9.10
C GLY A 118 11.25 8.98 10.06
N SER A 119 10.62 9.43 11.15
CA SER A 119 10.17 8.52 12.21
C SER A 119 9.02 7.58 11.79
N GLY A 120 8.39 7.81 10.64
CA GLY A 120 7.44 6.87 9.99
C GLY A 120 8.11 5.92 8.99
N GLY A 121 9.45 5.87 8.96
CA GLY A 121 10.25 5.18 7.96
C GLY A 121 10.75 6.11 6.85
N VAL A 122 11.78 5.65 6.13
CA VAL A 122 12.41 6.42 5.04
C VAL A 122 12.49 5.56 3.79
N ILE A 123 12.09 6.09 2.64
CA ILE A 123 12.25 5.44 1.34
C ILE A 123 13.29 6.20 0.54
N LEU A 124 14.42 5.54 0.28
CA LEU A 124 15.47 6.04 -0.60
C LEU A 124 15.17 5.61 -2.03
N ILE A 125 15.16 6.59 -2.92
CA ILE A 125 15.05 6.37 -4.36
C ILE A 125 16.33 6.86 -5.01
N LYS A 126 16.93 6.01 -5.83
CA LYS A 126 18.03 6.37 -6.72
C LYS A 126 17.56 6.33 -8.15
N THR A 127 17.91 7.34 -8.94
CA THR A 127 17.70 7.35 -10.39
C THR A 127 18.89 6.74 -11.12
N LYS A 128 18.71 6.46 -12.41
CA LYS A 128 19.77 5.98 -13.31
C LYS A 128 20.91 6.97 -13.43
#